data_AF-A0A4U0NE45-F1
#
_entry.id   AF-A0A4U0NE45-F1
#
_cell.length_a   1.000
_cell.length_b   1.000
_cell.length_c   1.000
_cell.angle_alpha   90.00
_cell.angle_beta   90.00
_cell.angle_gamma   90.00
#
_symmetry.space_group_name_H-M   'P 1'
#
loop_
_entity.id
_entity.type
_entity.pdbx_description
1 polymer ?
#
loop_
_entity_poly.entity_id
_entity_poly.type
_entity_poly.pdbx_seq_one_letter_code
_entity_poly.pdbx_strand_id
1 'polypeptide(L)'
;MNDLTTKDVNEMHNSLRPNARRAKTAITLIWVILILDIFSFISAYLQYGLLYAPEISEEAAEANDLRQQIIGGVYLVCFVISAVTFIKWFRRAYYNLSQVDSYVSYSSNDVAISWFLPIINLFKPYQITKELYQKTKQLLTENSIESSVKLSTSTVIAWWTLWVINSILGQIALRLARNTNTVDDLLLSTWLDMASSLIGIPLALLAIKVIRDYATVEPLLYEIQSEDLKIESAMT
;
A
#
# COMPACT_ATOMS: atom_id res chain seq x y z
N MET A 1 -45.74 -2.52 22.41
CA MET A 1 -45.53 -2.70 20.95
C MET A 1 -44.80 -1.45 20.51
N ASN A 2 -43.47 -1.48 20.56
CA ASN A 2 -42.65 -0.31 20.24
C ASN A 2 -42.59 -0.20 18.72
N ASP A 3 -43.15 0.88 18.20
CA ASP A 3 -43.06 1.26 16.80
C ASP A 3 -41.61 1.67 16.52
N LEU A 4 -40.84 0.76 15.92
CA LEU A 4 -39.49 1.05 15.45
C LEU A 4 -39.61 2.05 14.31
N THR A 5 -38.99 3.22 14.45
CA THR A 5 -39.06 4.23 13.40
C THR A 5 -38.35 3.72 12.14
N THR A 6 -38.74 4.18 10.95
CA THR A 6 -38.04 3.88 9.69
C THR A 6 -36.54 4.23 9.72
N LYS A 7 -36.13 5.08 10.66
CA LYS A 7 -34.74 5.39 10.95
C LYS A 7 -34.03 4.30 11.77
N ASP A 8 -34.72 3.68 12.73
CA ASP A 8 -34.20 2.57 13.53
C ASP A 8 -34.02 1.28 12.69
N VAL A 9 -34.91 1.05 11.71
CA VAL A 9 -34.75 -0.06 10.73
C VAL A 9 -33.58 0.20 9.77
N ASN A 10 -33.36 1.45 9.35
CA ASN A 10 -32.23 1.82 8.49
C ASN A 10 -30.88 1.84 9.22
N GLU A 11 -30.85 2.09 10.54
CA GLU A 11 -29.61 2.04 11.34
C GLU A 11 -29.20 0.60 11.73
N MET A 12 -30.11 -0.38 11.67
CA MET A 12 -29.85 -1.75 12.11
C MET A 12 -29.03 -2.64 11.16
N HIS A 13 -28.81 -2.25 9.89
CA HIS A 13 -28.26 -3.20 8.89
C HIS A 13 -27.15 -2.69 7.97
N ASN A 14 -26.56 -1.51 8.20
CA ASN A 14 -25.35 -1.11 7.45
C ASN A 14 -24.09 -1.67 8.13
N SER A 15 -23.68 -2.88 7.74
CA SER A 15 -22.47 -3.53 8.27
C SER A 15 -21.19 -2.98 7.63
N LEU A 16 -21.30 -2.22 6.54
CA LEU A 16 -20.17 -1.57 5.90
C LEU A 16 -19.65 -0.42 6.76
N ARG A 17 -18.33 -0.32 6.84
CA ARG A 17 -17.67 0.63 7.73
C ARG A 17 -16.94 1.71 6.94
N PRO A 18 -16.98 2.99 7.37
CA PRO A 18 -16.30 4.06 6.67
C PRO A 18 -14.79 3.81 6.47
N ASN A 19 -14.32 4.00 5.24
CA ASN A 19 -12.92 3.75 4.87
C ASN A 19 -12.25 4.91 4.12
N ALA A 20 -13.01 5.90 3.64
CA ALA A 20 -12.50 7.04 2.86
C ALA A 20 -11.38 7.83 3.59
N ARG A 21 -11.54 8.07 4.89
CA ARG A 21 -10.50 8.76 5.69
C ARG A 21 -9.19 7.96 5.75
N ARG A 22 -9.27 6.63 5.86
CA ARG A 22 -8.10 5.75 5.89
C ARG A 22 -7.39 5.73 4.54
N ALA A 23 -8.16 5.67 3.44
CA ALA A 23 -7.64 5.79 2.09
C ALA A 23 -6.89 7.11 1.89
N LYS A 24 -7.49 8.23 2.29
CA LYS A 24 -6.86 9.56 2.22
C LYS A 24 -5.55 9.61 3.02
N THR A 25 -5.56 9.13 4.26
CA THR A 25 -4.35 9.08 5.10
C THR A 25 -3.24 8.23 4.48
N ALA A 26 -3.57 7.04 3.97
CA ALA A 26 -2.60 6.16 3.32
C ALA A 26 -2.03 6.82 2.05
N ILE A 27 -2.86 7.42 1.21
CA ILE A 27 -2.41 8.17 0.02
C ILE A 27 -1.48 9.31 0.39
N THR A 28 -1.82 10.12 1.40
CA THR A 28 -0.97 11.22 1.87
C THR A 28 0.39 10.72 2.34
N LEU A 29 0.43 9.64 3.10
CA LEU A 29 1.70 9.08 3.58
C LEU A 29 2.52 8.47 2.45
N ILE A 30 1.90 7.86 1.44
CA ILE A 30 2.63 7.37 0.25
C ILE A 30 3.19 8.54 -0.57
N TRP A 31 2.52 9.69 -0.64
CA TRP A 31 3.12 10.90 -1.22
C TRP A 31 4.36 11.36 -0.44
N VAL A 32 4.34 11.27 0.89
CA VAL A 32 5.52 11.56 1.71
C VAL A 32 6.64 10.57 1.38
N ILE A 33 6.35 9.27 1.25
CA ILE A 33 7.35 8.27 0.84
C ILE A 33 7.94 8.59 -0.53
N LEU A 34 7.10 8.95 -1.52
CA LEU A 34 7.58 9.33 -2.85
C LEU A 34 8.56 10.52 -2.78
N ILE A 35 8.24 11.54 -1.99
CA ILE A 35 9.14 12.69 -1.79
C ILE A 35 10.45 12.25 -1.14
N LEU A 36 10.38 11.35 -0.16
CA LEU A 36 11.56 10.80 0.50
C LEU A 36 12.39 9.92 -0.45
N ASP A 37 11.79 9.16 -1.37
CA ASP A 37 12.51 8.43 -2.42
C ASP A 37 13.34 9.39 -3.28
N ILE A 38 12.79 10.57 -3.63
CA ILE A 38 13.54 11.59 -4.37
C ILE A 38 14.72 12.12 -3.56
N PHE A 39 14.52 12.44 -2.28
CA PHE A 39 15.61 12.90 -1.41
C PHE A 39 16.68 11.83 -1.18
N SER A 40 16.28 10.57 -0.99
CA SER A 40 17.18 9.42 -0.87
C SER A 40 18.00 9.25 -2.14
N PHE A 41 17.39 9.34 -3.32
CA PHE A 41 18.10 9.27 -4.60
C PHE A 41 19.16 10.37 -4.71
N ILE A 42 18.78 11.62 -4.41
CA ILE A 42 19.72 12.76 -4.45
C ILE A 42 20.86 12.54 -3.45
N SER A 43 20.55 12.11 -2.23
CA SER A 43 21.57 11.85 -1.20
C SER A 43 22.55 10.76 -1.62
N ALA A 44 22.05 9.65 -2.17
CA ALA A 44 22.87 8.56 -2.68
C ALA A 44 23.72 8.99 -3.89
N TYR A 45 23.18 9.82 -4.78
CA TYR A 45 23.94 10.40 -5.89
C TYR A 45 25.10 11.30 -5.41
N LEU A 46 24.88 12.11 -4.37
CA LEU A 46 25.95 12.92 -3.76
C LEU A 46 27.02 12.04 -3.12
N GLN A 47 26.63 10.96 -2.44
CA GLN A 47 27.58 9.98 -1.90
C GLN A 47 28.39 9.32 -3.01
N TYR A 48 27.75 8.91 -4.10
CA TYR A 48 28.43 8.36 -5.26
C TYR A 48 29.52 9.32 -5.74
N GLY A 49 29.21 10.62 -5.90
CA GLY A 49 30.21 11.63 -6.26
C GLY A 49 31.37 11.74 -5.26
N LEU A 50 31.09 11.67 -3.96
CA LEU A 50 32.11 11.69 -2.91
C LEU A 50 33.05 10.47 -2.99
N LEU A 51 32.51 9.28 -3.23
CA LEU A 51 33.29 8.03 -3.29
C LEU A 51 34.25 7.96 -4.49
N TYR A 52 33.99 8.74 -5.54
CA TYR A 52 34.88 8.89 -6.69
C TYR A 52 35.84 10.08 -6.58
N ALA A 53 35.79 10.85 -5.48
CA ALA A 53 36.72 11.94 -5.27
C ALA A 53 38.15 11.39 -5.09
N PRO A 54 39.17 12.04 -5.67
CA PRO A 54 40.56 11.58 -5.56
C PRO A 54 41.08 11.60 -4.12
N GLU A 55 40.58 12.54 -3.31
CA GLU A 55 40.82 12.64 -1.88
C GLU A 55 39.50 12.96 -1.18
N ILE A 56 39.26 12.30 -0.04
CA ILE A 56 38.09 12.51 0.80
C ILE A 56 38.58 12.99 2.15
N SER A 57 38.19 14.20 2.55
CA SER A 57 38.48 14.68 3.91
C SER A 57 37.60 13.94 4.93
N GLU A 58 38.12 13.77 6.13
CA GLU A 58 37.37 13.17 7.26
C GLU A 58 36.07 13.92 7.51
N GLU A 59 36.10 15.26 7.51
CA GLU A 59 34.91 16.11 7.66
C GLU A 59 33.86 15.86 6.57
N ALA A 60 34.26 15.67 5.31
CA ALA A 60 33.34 15.40 4.21
C ALA A 60 32.71 14.00 4.32
N ALA A 61 33.51 13.01 4.76
CA ALA A 61 33.01 11.65 5.02
C ALA A 61 32.00 11.65 6.19
N GLU A 62 32.32 12.29 7.31
CA GLU A 62 31.42 12.39 8.47
C GLU A 62 30.11 13.12 8.13
N ALA A 63 30.18 14.23 7.38
CA ALA A 63 29.00 14.95 6.94
C ALA A 63 28.12 14.13 5.98
N ASN A 64 28.73 13.31 5.12
CA ASN A 64 28.02 12.37 4.26
C ASN A 64 27.30 11.29 5.07
N ASP A 65 28.01 10.66 6.00
CA ASP A 65 27.48 9.56 6.81
C ASP A 65 26.32 10.05 7.68
N LEU A 66 26.46 11.23 8.29
CA LEU A 66 25.38 11.88 9.03
C LEU A 66 24.15 12.13 8.15
N ARG A 67 24.34 12.64 6.92
CA ARG A 67 23.23 12.88 5.98
C ARG A 67 22.50 11.59 5.64
N GLN A 68 23.23 10.51 5.33
CA GLN A 68 22.62 9.22 5.01
C GLN A 68 21.86 8.62 6.19
N GLN A 69 22.44 8.70 7.39
CA GLN A 69 21.79 8.20 8.60
C GLN A 69 20.48 8.96 8.90
N ILE A 70 20.48 10.29 8.77
CA ILE A 70 19.28 11.11 8.98
C ILE A 70 18.21 10.77 7.94
N ILE A 71 18.56 10.74 6.65
CA ILE A 71 17.59 10.46 5.59
C ILE A 71 17.04 9.04 5.71
N GLY A 72 17.90 8.03 5.91
CA GLY A 72 17.49 6.65 6.11
C GLY A 72 16.62 6.47 7.35
N GLY A 73 16.94 7.13 8.46
CA GLY A 73 16.15 7.10 9.69
C GLY A 73 14.76 7.71 9.51
N VAL A 74 14.67 8.90 8.91
CA VAL A 74 13.39 9.55 8.58
C VAL A 74 12.57 8.68 7.62
N TYR A 75 13.22 8.15 6.58
CA TYR A 75 12.58 7.24 5.62
C TYR A 75 11.97 6.04 6.33
N LEU A 76 12.73 5.35 7.17
CA LEU A 76 12.28 4.15 7.88
C LEU A 76 11.06 4.44 8.77
N VAL A 77 11.08 5.54 9.54
CA VAL A 77 9.95 5.92 10.40
C VAL A 77 8.71 6.21 9.56
N CYS A 78 8.84 7.04 8.51
CA CYS A 78 7.74 7.35 7.62
C CYS A 78 7.20 6.10 6.91
N PHE A 79 8.10 5.20 6.49
CA PHE A 79 7.75 3.95 5.82
C PHE A 79 6.92 3.04 6.73
N VAL A 80 7.33 2.85 7.99
CA VAL A 80 6.57 2.05 8.97
C VAL A 80 5.18 2.63 9.19
N ILE A 81 5.07 3.95 9.38
CA ILE A 81 3.77 4.62 9.57
C ILE A 81 2.90 4.44 8.31
N SER A 82 3.47 4.66 7.11
CA SER A 82 2.80 4.47 5.84
C SER A 82 2.27 3.04 5.70
N ALA A 83 3.11 2.03 5.92
CA ALA A 83 2.75 0.62 5.87
C ALA A 83 1.59 0.28 6.82
N VAL A 84 1.65 0.74 8.08
CA VAL A 84 0.58 0.52 9.06
C VAL A 84 -0.74 1.15 8.60
N THR A 85 -0.71 2.37 8.06
CA THR A 85 -1.94 3.02 7.57
C THR A 85 -2.50 2.36 6.31
N PHE A 86 -1.63 1.90 5.41
CA PHE A 86 -2.01 1.10 4.24
C PHE A 86 -2.70 -0.19 4.65
N ILE A 87 -2.09 -0.99 5.55
CA ILE A 87 -2.68 -2.25 6.04
C ILE A 87 -4.01 -1.99 6.74
N LYS A 88 -4.12 -0.91 7.52
CA LYS A 88 -5.36 -0.49 8.19
C LYS A 88 -6.49 -0.12 7.23
N TRP A 89 -6.17 0.46 6.08
CA TRP A 89 -7.12 0.73 4.99
C TRP A 89 -7.47 -0.58 4.26
N PHE A 90 -6.47 -1.35 3.88
CA PHE A 90 -6.60 -2.56 3.08
C PHE A 90 -7.48 -3.62 3.77
N ARG A 91 -7.25 -3.85 5.06
CA ARG A 91 -8.09 -4.75 5.88
C ARG A 91 -9.54 -4.28 5.93
N ARG A 92 -9.76 -2.97 5.98
CA ARG A 92 -11.11 -2.39 6.06
C ARG A 92 -11.85 -2.51 4.72
N ALA A 93 -11.15 -2.27 3.61
CA ALA A 93 -11.67 -2.49 2.27
C ALA A 93 -12.12 -3.94 2.07
N TYR A 94 -11.27 -4.89 2.46
CA TYR A 94 -11.62 -6.31 2.33
C TYR A 94 -12.76 -6.74 3.27
N TYR A 95 -12.78 -6.23 4.50
CA TYR A 95 -13.91 -6.45 5.41
C TYR A 95 -15.23 -5.95 4.83
N ASN A 96 -15.22 -4.76 4.21
CA ASN A 96 -16.40 -4.18 3.59
C ASN A 96 -16.90 -5.06 2.44
N LEU A 97 -16.00 -5.50 1.53
CA LEU A 97 -16.36 -6.45 0.48
C LEU A 97 -16.98 -7.74 1.05
N SER A 98 -16.41 -8.29 2.14
CA SER A 98 -16.91 -9.52 2.76
C SER A 98 -18.28 -9.39 3.43
N GLN A 99 -18.81 -8.17 3.59
CA GLN A 99 -20.16 -7.95 4.08
C GLN A 99 -21.22 -8.03 2.97
N VAL A 100 -20.80 -7.90 1.71
CA VAL A 100 -21.68 -7.90 0.53
C VAL A 100 -21.50 -9.19 -0.27
N ASP A 101 -20.28 -9.74 -0.33
CA ASP A 101 -19.99 -11.03 -0.97
C ASP A 101 -19.59 -12.07 0.08
N SER A 102 -20.44 -13.09 0.26
CA SER A 102 -20.19 -14.22 1.17
C SER A 102 -19.14 -15.21 0.67
N TYR A 103 -18.73 -15.12 -0.59
CA TYR A 103 -17.80 -16.03 -1.28
C TYR A 103 -16.41 -15.42 -1.47
N VAL A 104 -15.99 -14.55 -0.54
CA VAL A 104 -14.60 -14.10 -0.47
C VAL A 104 -13.68 -15.19 0.10
N SER A 105 -12.46 -15.28 -0.42
CA SER A 105 -11.55 -16.40 -0.13
C SER A 105 -10.79 -16.28 1.20
N TYR A 106 -10.78 -15.10 1.83
CA TYR A 106 -9.94 -14.81 2.99
C TYR A 106 -10.73 -14.21 4.15
N SER A 107 -10.30 -14.46 5.39
CA SER A 107 -10.80 -13.68 6.51
C SER A 107 -10.08 -12.32 6.60
N SER A 108 -10.72 -11.35 7.23
CA SER A 108 -10.09 -10.05 7.51
C SER A 108 -8.81 -10.16 8.36
N ASN A 109 -8.66 -11.25 9.14
CA ASN A 109 -7.45 -11.50 9.93
C ASN A 109 -6.32 -12.04 9.05
N ASP A 110 -6.64 -12.95 8.12
CA ASP A 110 -5.66 -13.48 7.15
C ASP A 110 -5.08 -12.36 6.29
N VAL A 111 -5.90 -11.36 5.95
CA VAL A 111 -5.47 -10.16 5.22
C VAL A 111 -4.37 -9.41 5.98
N ALA A 112 -4.52 -9.23 7.30
CA ALA A 112 -3.50 -8.55 8.10
C ALA A 112 -2.24 -9.41 8.25
N ILE A 113 -2.40 -10.69 8.61
CA ILE A 113 -1.29 -11.63 8.86
C ILE A 113 -0.42 -11.83 7.62
N SER A 114 -1.02 -11.75 6.42
CA SER A 114 -0.32 -11.92 5.15
C SER A 114 0.87 -10.97 4.95
N TRP A 115 0.87 -9.80 5.61
CA TRP A 115 1.95 -8.80 5.50
C TRP A 115 3.15 -9.08 6.40
N PHE A 116 2.99 -9.92 7.43
CA PHE A 116 4.01 -10.16 8.45
C PHE A 116 4.78 -11.46 8.25
N LEU A 117 4.25 -12.38 7.45
CA LEU A 117 4.88 -13.68 7.18
C LEU A 117 5.76 -13.59 5.92
N PRO A 118 7.10 -13.72 6.01
CA PRO A 118 8.01 -13.37 4.93
C PRO A 118 7.72 -14.01 3.57
N ILE A 119 7.38 -15.31 3.56
CA ILE A 119 7.07 -16.04 2.33
C ILE A 119 5.69 -15.65 1.80
N ILE A 120 4.69 -15.57 2.70
CA ILE A 120 3.30 -15.25 2.34
C ILE A 120 3.17 -13.82 1.80
N ASN A 121 3.95 -12.89 2.36
CA ASN A 121 3.99 -11.49 1.98
C ASN A 121 4.43 -11.28 0.52
N LEU A 122 5.04 -12.29 -0.14
CA LEU A 122 5.45 -12.18 -1.55
C LEU A 122 4.32 -12.40 -2.56
N PHE A 123 3.23 -13.06 -2.17
CA PHE A 123 2.16 -13.42 -3.12
C PHE A 123 0.74 -13.18 -2.60
N LYS A 124 0.51 -13.26 -1.29
CA LYS A 124 -0.84 -13.22 -0.73
C LYS A 124 -1.48 -11.85 -0.80
N PRO A 125 -0.79 -10.72 -0.52
CA PRO A 125 -1.44 -9.43 -0.64
C PRO A 125 -1.79 -9.07 -2.09
N TYR A 126 -1.04 -9.55 -3.07
CA TYR A 126 -1.44 -9.51 -4.48
C TYR A 126 -2.73 -10.27 -4.75
N GLN A 127 -2.83 -11.53 -4.30
CA GLN A 127 -4.03 -12.34 -4.48
C GLN A 127 -5.25 -11.67 -3.85
N ILE A 128 -5.11 -11.13 -2.64
CA ILE A 128 -6.17 -10.41 -1.93
C ILE A 128 -6.60 -9.16 -2.71
N THR A 129 -5.65 -8.35 -3.20
CA THR A 129 -5.97 -7.11 -3.95
C THR A 129 -6.62 -7.42 -5.29
N LYS A 130 -6.16 -8.47 -5.97
CA LYS A 130 -6.75 -8.95 -7.22
C LYS A 130 -8.18 -9.43 -7.00
N GLU A 131 -8.42 -10.25 -5.98
CA GLU A 131 -9.77 -10.69 -5.62
C GLU A 131 -10.67 -9.50 -5.26
N LEU A 132 -10.16 -8.57 -4.44
CA LEU A 132 -10.84 -7.34 -4.07
C LEU A 132 -11.35 -6.58 -5.32
N TYR A 133 -10.52 -6.47 -6.36
CA TYR A 133 -10.88 -5.83 -7.63
C TYR A 133 -11.90 -6.64 -8.44
N GLN A 134 -11.66 -7.94 -8.58
CA GLN A 134 -12.49 -8.81 -9.42
C GLN A 134 -13.90 -8.96 -8.87
N LYS A 135 -14.03 -9.24 -7.56
CA LYS A 135 -15.33 -9.40 -6.90
C LYS A 135 -16.12 -8.10 -6.86
N THR A 136 -15.48 -6.99 -6.52
CA THR A 136 -16.15 -5.67 -6.56
C THR A 136 -16.66 -5.35 -7.98
N LYS A 137 -15.86 -5.62 -9.02
CA LYS A 137 -16.29 -5.43 -10.41
C LYS A 137 -17.47 -6.34 -10.79
N GLN A 138 -17.45 -7.60 -10.35
CA GLN A 138 -18.52 -8.56 -10.59
C GLN A 138 -19.83 -8.06 -9.97
N LEU A 139 -19.81 -7.71 -8.68
CA LEU A 139 -20.98 -7.20 -7.95
C LEU A 139 -21.61 -5.98 -8.62
N LEU A 140 -20.81 -5.02 -9.08
CA LEU A 140 -21.31 -3.83 -9.78
C LEU A 140 -21.95 -4.17 -11.12
N THR A 141 -21.39 -5.16 -11.83
CA THR A 141 -21.93 -5.61 -13.13
C THR A 141 -23.27 -6.32 -12.92
N GLU A 142 -23.37 -7.19 -11.91
CA GLU A 142 -24.59 -7.94 -11.58
C GLU A 142 -25.73 -7.01 -11.15
N ASN A 143 -25.43 -5.93 -10.42
CA ASN A 143 -26.41 -4.93 -9.99
C ASN A 143 -26.60 -3.78 -10.98
N SER A 144 -26.00 -3.85 -12.19
CA SER A 144 -26.09 -2.79 -13.21
C SER A 144 -25.67 -1.40 -12.72
N ILE A 145 -24.72 -1.33 -11.78
CA ILE A 145 -24.19 -0.09 -11.22
C ILE A 145 -22.97 0.35 -12.04
N GLU A 146 -23.08 1.50 -12.69
CA GLU A 146 -21.95 2.08 -13.42
C GLU A 146 -20.93 2.70 -12.47
N SER A 147 -19.64 2.47 -12.76
CA SER A 147 -18.54 3.10 -12.03
C SER A 147 -17.77 4.05 -12.93
N SER A 148 -17.43 5.22 -12.39
CA SER A 148 -16.57 6.21 -13.05
C SER A 148 -15.12 5.75 -13.20
N VAL A 149 -14.72 4.67 -12.49
CA VAL A 149 -13.35 4.13 -12.52
C VAL A 149 -13.37 2.64 -12.88
N LYS A 150 -12.47 2.25 -13.79
CA LYS A 150 -12.27 0.84 -14.15
C LYS A 150 -11.22 0.21 -13.24
N LEU A 151 -11.64 -0.73 -12.40
CA LEU A 151 -10.74 -1.57 -11.60
C LEU A 151 -9.91 -2.49 -12.51
N SER A 152 -8.65 -2.13 -12.74
CA SER A 152 -7.74 -2.84 -13.64
C SER A 152 -6.80 -3.78 -12.90
N THR A 153 -6.89 -5.08 -13.18
CA THR A 153 -5.96 -6.08 -12.65
C THR A 153 -4.52 -5.85 -13.13
N SER A 154 -4.33 -5.26 -14.32
CA SER A 154 -2.98 -4.95 -14.83
C SER A 154 -2.26 -3.91 -13.97
N THR A 155 -2.99 -2.95 -13.39
CA THR A 155 -2.42 -1.98 -12.43
C THR A 155 -1.96 -2.68 -11.16
N VAL A 156 -2.75 -3.65 -10.66
CA VAL A 156 -2.40 -4.44 -9.47
C VAL A 156 -1.16 -5.30 -9.73
N ILE A 157 -1.06 -5.92 -10.91
CA ILE A 157 0.13 -6.70 -11.33
C ILE A 157 1.37 -5.80 -11.39
N ALA A 158 1.29 -4.65 -12.06
CA ALA A 158 2.41 -3.72 -12.19
C ALA A 158 2.89 -3.21 -10.82
N TRP A 159 1.96 -2.79 -9.97
CA TRP A 159 2.24 -2.35 -8.60
C TRP A 159 2.97 -3.43 -7.80
N TRP A 160 2.43 -4.64 -7.82
CA TRP A 160 2.97 -5.75 -7.03
C TRP A 160 4.35 -6.19 -7.51
N THR A 161 4.55 -6.25 -8.83
CA THR A 161 5.86 -6.59 -9.42
C THR A 161 6.94 -5.60 -8.94
N LEU A 162 6.66 -4.30 -8.99
CA LEU A 162 7.61 -3.30 -8.49
C LEU A 162 7.83 -3.43 -6.97
N TRP A 163 6.78 -3.75 -6.20
CA TRP A 163 6.90 -3.95 -4.76
C TRP A 163 7.82 -5.13 -4.42
N VAL A 164 7.68 -6.26 -5.13
CA VAL A 164 8.54 -7.44 -4.94
C VAL A 164 9.98 -7.12 -5.32
N ILE A 165 10.20 -6.48 -6.48
CA ILE A 165 11.56 -6.08 -6.92
C ILE A 165 12.20 -5.17 -5.87
N ASN A 166 11.49 -4.13 -5.43
CA ASN A 166 12.03 -3.19 -4.45
C ASN A 166 12.31 -3.85 -3.08
N SER A 167 11.45 -4.80 -2.67
CA SER A 167 11.66 -5.56 -1.43
C SER A 167 12.89 -6.46 -1.50
N ILE A 168 13.17 -7.07 -2.66
CA ILE A 168 14.38 -7.87 -2.86
C ILE A 168 15.63 -6.99 -2.79
N LEU A 169 15.61 -5.84 -3.48
CA LEU A 169 16.72 -4.87 -3.43
C LEU A 169 17.00 -4.40 -2.00
N GLY A 170 15.96 -4.04 -1.24
CA GLY A 170 16.09 -3.65 0.16
C GLY A 170 16.70 -4.75 1.04
N GLN A 171 16.33 -6.01 0.82
CA GLN A 171 16.93 -7.14 1.56
C GLN A 171 18.40 -7.36 1.21
N ILE A 172 18.80 -7.14 -0.05
CA ILE A 172 20.20 -7.19 -0.49
C ILE A 172 20.98 -6.05 0.16
N ALA A 173 20.46 -4.82 0.10
CA ALA A 173 21.08 -3.64 0.70
C ALA A 173 21.28 -3.81 2.22
N LEU A 174 20.27 -4.30 2.96
CA LEU A 174 20.37 -4.57 4.39
C LEU A 174 21.44 -5.61 4.75
N ARG A 175 21.66 -6.60 3.89
CA ARG A 175 22.72 -7.60 4.09
C ARG A 175 24.09 -7.03 3.81
N LEU A 176 24.23 -6.20 2.77
CA LEU A 176 25.47 -5.52 2.45
C LEU A 176 25.87 -4.55 3.56
N ALA A 177 24.94 -3.73 4.05
CA ALA A 177 25.18 -2.78 5.14
C ALA A 177 25.68 -3.41 6.45
N ARG A 178 25.43 -4.71 6.68
CA ARG A 178 25.95 -5.43 7.86
C ARG A 178 27.38 -5.95 7.66
N ASN A 179 27.84 -6.05 6.42
CA ASN A 179 29.09 -6.68 6.03
C ASN A 179 30.01 -5.72 5.24
N THR A 180 29.74 -4.41 5.25
CA THR A 180 30.57 -3.40 4.56
C THR A 180 31.95 -3.37 5.18
N ASN A 181 32.94 -3.91 4.47
CA ASN A 181 34.34 -3.89 4.89
C ASN A 181 35.24 -3.14 3.88
N THR A 182 34.69 -2.82 2.70
CA THR A 182 35.44 -2.24 1.58
C THR A 182 34.71 -1.06 0.93
N VAL A 183 35.45 -0.24 0.19
CA VAL A 183 34.88 0.86 -0.63
C VAL A 183 33.97 0.31 -1.73
N ASP A 184 34.30 -0.86 -2.29
CA ASP A 184 33.47 -1.51 -3.31
C ASP A 184 32.09 -1.91 -2.75
N ASP A 185 32.03 -2.39 -1.51
CA ASP A 185 30.75 -2.69 -0.85
C ASP A 185 29.90 -1.43 -0.69
N LEU A 186 30.54 -0.30 -0.36
CA LEU A 186 29.87 0.99 -0.19
C LEU A 186 29.37 1.56 -1.53
N LEU A 187 30.14 1.40 -2.61
CA LEU A 187 29.73 1.74 -3.97
C LEU A 187 28.53 0.89 -4.40
N LEU A 188 28.57 -0.42 -4.18
CA LEU A 188 27.46 -1.31 -4.49
C LEU A 188 26.19 -0.95 -3.70
N SER A 189 26.33 -0.67 -2.40
CA SER A 189 25.20 -0.19 -1.57
C SER A 189 24.61 1.10 -2.12
N THR A 190 25.47 2.06 -2.50
CA THR A 190 25.04 3.35 -3.06
C THR A 190 24.26 3.15 -4.37
N TRP A 191 24.72 2.27 -5.25
CA TRP A 191 24.01 1.92 -6.48
C TRP A 191 22.66 1.29 -6.22
N LEU A 192 22.57 0.37 -5.24
CA LEU A 192 21.31 -0.26 -4.87
C LEU A 192 20.32 0.76 -4.30
N ASP A 193 20.77 1.68 -3.44
CA ASP A 193 19.92 2.73 -2.87
C ASP A 193 19.36 3.66 -3.95
N MET A 194 20.19 4.03 -4.94
CA MET A 194 19.75 4.80 -6.11
C MET A 194 18.72 4.01 -6.94
N ALA A 195 18.97 2.74 -7.24
CA ALA A 195 18.06 1.90 -8.01
C ALA A 195 16.71 1.70 -7.28
N SER A 196 16.75 1.41 -5.98
CA SER A 196 15.57 1.28 -5.13
C SER A 196 14.76 2.58 -5.07
N SER A 197 15.42 3.73 -4.89
CA SER A 197 14.74 5.03 -4.87
C SER A 197 14.07 5.34 -6.22
N LEU A 198 14.73 5.01 -7.34
CA LEU A 198 14.19 5.21 -8.68
C LEU A 198 12.98 4.30 -8.96
N ILE A 199 13.00 3.05 -8.49
CA ILE A 199 11.87 2.11 -8.56
C ILE A 199 10.74 2.51 -7.59
N GLY A 200 11.10 3.10 -6.45
CA GLY A 200 10.17 3.59 -5.43
C GLY A 200 9.16 4.60 -5.97
N ILE A 201 9.59 5.49 -6.88
CA ILE A 201 8.73 6.52 -7.49
C ILE A 201 7.52 5.91 -8.25
N PRO A 202 7.70 5.10 -9.31
CA PRO A 202 6.57 4.47 -10.01
C PRO A 202 5.81 3.49 -9.09
N LEU A 203 6.48 2.82 -8.16
CA LEU A 203 5.82 1.97 -7.16
C LEU A 203 4.82 2.76 -6.30
N ALA A 204 5.23 3.91 -5.75
CA ALA A 204 4.39 4.78 -4.94
C ALA A 204 3.20 5.34 -5.74
N LEU A 205 3.43 5.75 -7.00
CA LEU A 205 2.36 6.23 -7.88
C LEU A 205 1.33 5.13 -8.17
N LEU A 206 1.77 3.90 -8.44
CA LEU A 206 0.88 2.78 -8.65
C LEU A 206 0.12 2.40 -7.36
N ALA A 207 0.77 2.47 -6.19
CA ALA A 207 0.11 2.23 -4.91
C ALA A 207 -1.00 3.28 -4.65
N ILE A 208 -0.72 4.57 -4.90
CA ILE A 208 -1.71 5.65 -4.82
C ILE A 208 -2.87 5.38 -5.78
N LYS A 209 -2.58 4.97 -7.00
CA LYS A 209 -3.60 4.62 -7.99
C LYS A 209 -4.47 3.46 -7.50
N VAL A 210 -3.88 2.40 -6.95
CA VAL A 210 -4.64 1.25 -6.41
C VAL A 210 -5.60 1.70 -5.31
N ILE A 211 -5.12 2.48 -4.33
CA ILE A 211 -5.95 2.96 -3.22
C ILE A 211 -7.06 3.88 -3.72
N ARG A 212 -6.73 4.83 -4.62
CA ARG A 212 -7.68 5.82 -5.14
C ARG A 212 -8.75 5.18 -6.00
N ASP A 213 -8.36 4.27 -6.89
CA ASP A 213 -9.29 3.58 -7.78
C ASP A 213 -10.28 2.80 -6.91
N TYR A 214 -9.81 2.04 -5.92
CA TYR A 214 -10.70 1.28 -5.05
C TYR A 214 -11.56 2.17 -4.14
N ALA A 215 -10.99 3.22 -3.53
CA ALA A 215 -11.73 4.12 -2.65
C ALA A 215 -12.84 4.92 -3.36
N THR A 216 -12.73 5.10 -4.68
CA THR A 216 -13.81 5.69 -5.50
C THR A 216 -14.98 4.73 -5.68
N VAL A 217 -14.70 3.43 -5.74
CA VAL A 217 -15.68 2.38 -6.06
C VAL A 217 -16.32 1.79 -4.80
N GLU A 218 -15.57 1.70 -3.70
CA GLU A 218 -16.03 1.15 -2.42
C GLU A 218 -17.36 1.73 -1.91
N PRO A 219 -17.67 3.05 -2.06
CA PRO A 219 -18.98 3.60 -1.69
C PRO A 219 -20.18 3.00 -2.44
N LEU A 220 -19.99 2.46 -3.64
CA LEU A 220 -21.06 1.83 -4.42
C LEU A 220 -21.53 0.50 -3.80
N LEU A 221 -20.70 -0.11 -2.94
CA LEU A 221 -21.10 -1.31 -2.19
C LEU A 221 -22.24 -1.02 -1.20
N TYR A 222 -22.39 0.24 -0.75
CA TYR A 222 -23.49 0.64 0.13
C TYR A 222 -24.83 0.64 -0.60
N GLU A 223 -24.83 0.94 -1.90
CA GLU A 223 -26.04 0.88 -2.73
C GLU A 223 -26.54 -0.57 -2.82
N ILE A 224 -25.64 -1.51 -3.14
CA ILE A 224 -25.93 -2.95 -3.23
C ILE A 224 -26.47 -3.47 -1.90
N GLN A 225 -25.76 -3.21 -0.80
CA GLN A 225 -26.22 -3.65 0.53
C GLN A 225 -27.60 -3.09 0.87
N SER A 226 -27.90 -1.85 0.49
CA SER A 226 -29.22 -1.25 0.75
C SER A 226 -30.35 -1.90 -0.06
N GLU A 227 -30.05 -2.39 -1.26
CA GLU A 227 -31.01 -3.10 -2.11
C GLU A 227 -31.29 -4.51 -1.57
N ASP A 228 -30.24 -5.25 -1.20
CA ASP A 228 -30.36 -6.60 -0.62
C ASP A 228 -31.25 -6.60 0.64
N LEU A 229 -31.05 -5.62 1.52
CA LEU A 229 -31.83 -5.47 2.75
C LEU A 229 -33.31 -5.17 2.49
N LYS A 230 -33.60 -4.37 1.46
CA LYS A 230 -34.99 -4.08 1.06
C LYS A 230 -35.66 -5.36 0.56
N ILE A 231 -34.97 -6.15 -0.26
CA ILE A 231 -35.49 -7.41 -0.78
C ILE A 231 -35.77 -8.39 0.36
N GLU A 232 -34.83 -8.53 1.31
CA GLU A 232 -34.98 -9.43 2.47
C GLU A 232 -36.16 -9.01 3.37
N SER A 233 -36.31 -7.71 3.63
CA SER A 233 -37.44 -7.18 4.41
C SER A 233 -38.80 -7.36 3.72
N ALA A 234 -38.85 -7.40 2.39
CA ALA A 234 -40.08 -7.61 1.64
C ALA A 234 -40.50 -9.09 1.58
N MET A 235 -39.59 -10.01 1.92
CA MET A 235 -39.82 -11.46 1.93
C MET A 235 -40.18 -12.03 3.30
N THR A 236 -40.08 -11.23 4.37
CA THR A 236 -40.34 -11.62 5.77
C THR A 236 -41.69 -11.12 6.26
#